data_AF-A0A376W2V6-F1
#
_entry.id   AF-A0A376W2V6-F1
#
_cell.length_a   1.000
_cell.length_b   1.000
_cell.length_c   1.000
_cell.angle_alpha   90.00
_cell.angle_beta   90.00
_cell.angle_gamma   90.00
#
_symmetry.space_group_name_H-M   'P 1'
#
loop_
_entity.id
_entity.type
_entity.pdbx_description
1 polymer ?
#
loop_
_entity_poly.entity_id
_entity_poly.type
_entity_poly.pdbx_seq_one_letter_code
_entity_poly.pdbx_strand_id
1 'polypeptide(L)' 'MGNAMPQLRAELPHLPVIGHCRNQAVSHYLTHWLDYPHLPYSPE' A
#
# COMPACT_ATOMS: atom_id res chain seq x y z
N MET A 1 -8.89 -17.98 -5.60
CA MET A 1 -7.64 -17.60 -4.90
C MET A 1 -8.04 -16.78 -3.68
N GLY A 2 -7.74 -17.25 -2.46
CA GLY A 2 -8.19 -16.63 -1.21
C GLY A 2 -7.30 -15.46 -0.78
N ASN A 3 -7.87 -14.51 -0.04
CA ASN A 3 -7.13 -13.35 0.48
C ASN A 3 -6.14 -13.80 1.56
N ALA A 4 -4.83 -13.59 1.33
CA ALA A 4 -3.74 -13.99 2.24
C ALA A 4 -3.50 -13.01 3.41
N MET A 5 -4.21 -11.89 3.44
CA MET A 5 -4.09 -10.88 4.51
C MET A 5 -4.29 -11.41 5.95
N PRO A 6 -5.16 -12.38 6.23
CA PRO A 6 -5.31 -12.93 7.59
C PRO A 6 -4.04 -13.66 8.06
N GLN A 7 -3.43 -14.45 7.18
CA GLN A 7 -2.21 -15.21 7.48
C GLN A 7 -1.02 -14.27 7.67
N LEU A 8 -0.88 -13.29 6.77
CA LEU A 8 0.18 -12.29 6.86
C LEU A 8 0.12 -11.50 8.18
N ARG A 9 -1.09 -11.18 8.67
CA ARG A 9 -1.29 -10.49 9.95
C ARG A 9 -0.96 -11.37 11.15
N ALA A 10 -1.19 -12.67 11.05
CA ALA A 10 -0.84 -13.63 12.10
C ALA A 10 0.69 -13.85 12.18
N GLU A 11 1.37 -13.88 11.04
CA GLU A 11 2.81 -14.10 10.98
C GLU A 11 3.62 -12.82 11.31
N LEU A 12 3.06 -11.63 11.04
CA LEU A 12 3.74 -10.35 11.23
C LEU A 12 2.93 -9.39 12.12
N PRO A 13 2.64 -9.75 13.38
CA PRO A 13 1.77 -8.95 14.27
C PRO A 13 2.39 -7.61 14.69
N HIS A 14 3.70 -7.46 14.53
CA HIS A 14 4.46 -6.24 14.86
C HIS A 14 4.47 -5.23 13.71
N LEU A 15 4.07 -5.62 12.50
CA LEU A 15 3.99 -4.71 11.38
C LEU A 15 2.70 -3.88 11.49
N PRO A 16 2.81 -2.54 11.53
CA PRO A 16 1.62 -1.70 11.55
C PRO A 16 0.85 -1.91 10.25
N VAL A 17 -0.39 -2.34 10.36
CA VAL A 17 -1.31 -2.34 9.22
C VAL A 17 -1.62 -0.89 8.91
N ILE A 18 -1.00 -0.36 7.86
CA ILE A 18 -1.35 0.96 7.32
C ILE A 18 -2.77 0.80 6.72
N GLY A 19 -3.77 1.22 7.49
CA GLY A 19 -5.19 1.00 7.18
C GLY A 19 -5.65 1.77 5.95
N HIS A 20 -6.71 1.25 5.29
CA HIS A 20 -7.43 1.81 4.13
C HIS A 20 -6.66 2.90 3.38
N CYS A 21 -5.61 2.47 2.67
CA CYS A 21 -4.72 3.39 1.96
C CYS A 21 -5.46 4.20 0.90
N ARG A 22 -6.69 3.82 0.49
CA ARG A 22 -7.47 4.43 -0.61
C ARG A 22 -7.51 5.96 -0.63
N ASN A 23 -7.38 6.64 0.52
CA ASN A 23 -7.36 8.10 0.60
C ASN A 23 -6.11 8.70 1.27
N GLN A 24 -5.08 7.89 1.53
CA GLN A 24 -3.83 8.33 2.12
C GLN A 24 -2.78 8.56 1.03
N ALA A 25 -1.93 9.57 1.23
CA ALA A 25 -0.84 9.93 0.30
C ALA A 25 0.06 8.74 -0.06
N VAL A 26 0.20 7.76 0.84
CA VAL A 26 0.94 6.51 0.59
C VAL A 26 0.33 5.69 -0.54
N SER A 27 -1.01 5.60 -0.65
CA SER A 27 -1.65 4.87 -1.77
C SER A 27 -1.54 5.63 -3.07
N HIS A 28 -1.62 6.96 -3.03
CA HIS A 28 -1.49 7.78 -4.23
C HIS A 28 -0.06 7.68 -4.77
N TYR A 29 0.94 7.75 -3.88
CA TYR A 29 2.34 7.48 -4.20
C TYR A 29 2.55 6.05 -4.75
N LEU A 30 2.03 5.02 -4.07
CA LEU A 30 2.18 3.63 -4.53
C LEU A 30 1.53 3.39 -5.88
N THR A 31 0.33 3.94 -6.10
CA THR A 31 -0.42 3.79 -7.36
C THR A 31 0.33 4.49 -8.48
N HIS A 32 0.81 5.72 -8.25
CA HIS A 32 1.64 6.44 -9.21
C HIS A 32 2.93 5.69 -9.52
N TRP A 33 3.60 5.11 -8.52
CA TRP A 33 4.82 4.33 -8.74
C TRP A 33 4.55 3.05 -9.55
N LEU A 34 3.43 2.38 -9.31
CA LEU A 34 3.04 1.18 -10.07
C LEU A 34 2.71 1.50 -11.54
N ASP A 35 2.04 2.63 -11.80
CA ASP A 35 1.60 3.03 -13.15
C ASP A 35 2.70 3.79 -13.92
N TYR A 36 3.49 4.62 -13.22
CA TYR A 36 4.53 5.48 -13.76
C TYR A 36 5.84 5.42 -12.93
N PRO A 37 6.57 4.30 -12.93
CA PRO A 37 7.75 4.10 -12.08
C PRO A 37 8.92 5.04 -12.39
N HIS A 38 8.91 5.68 -13.56
CA HIS A 38 9.97 6.57 -14.06
C HIS A 38 9.61 8.06 -13.95
N LEU A 39 8.42 8.39 -13.45
CA LEU A 39 8.01 9.78 -13.25
C LEU A 39 8.15 10.17 -11.77
N PRO A 40 8.60 11.40 -11.47
CA PRO A 40 8.59 11.92 -10.11
C PRO A 40 7.15 12.13 -9.64
N TYR A 41 6.81 11.59 -8.46
CA TYR A 41 5.50 11.77 -7.86
C TYR A 41 5.32 13.21 -7.35
N SER A 42 4.24 13.89 -7.77
CA SER A 42 3.84 15.21 -7.27
C SER A 42 2.43 15.15 -6.63
N PRO A 43 2.28 15.40 -5.32
CA PRO A 43 1.03 15.22 -4.58
C PRO A 43 0.06 16.42 -4.64
N GLU A 44 -0.03 17.11 -5.78
CA GLU A 44 -0.87 18.33 -5.94
C GLU A 44 -2.33 18.15 -5.51
#